data_AF-U1RMS4-F1
#
_entry.id   AF-U1RMS4-F1
#
_cell.length_a   1.000
_cell.length_b   1.000
_cell.length_c   1.000
_cell.angle_alpha   90.00
_cell.angle_beta   90.00
_cell.angle_gamma   90.00
#
_symmetry.space_group_name_H-M   'P 1'
#
loop_
_entity.id
_entity.type
_entity.pdbx_description
1 polymer ?
#
loop_
_entity_poly.entity_id
_entity_poly.type
_entity_poly.pdbx_seq_one_letter_code
_entity_poly.pdbx_strand_id
1 'polypeptide(L)'
;MVGMPRAGGRTASGRLSSVLSSASWLRLSQAPVSAEERAIAEVESLLDRYGVVSRDVALSFGGSGGLVPLMPVLRRMEDTGAILRGEFVEGLGPAQFAERETVDRLRFLSQNPVGASSACVVLDLKDPACLVGRGLAWPEPVLPTGIGEAGPQRKEAGGAPLRRRGASVVLMEGTPVLYAPENLKALISYTPEPEMLTCALRALVVARQRALAREGASLGRHRTVVESLNGVSALDRTVSNLLRQAGFVSDPRGMRLAVGPYGASSSR
;
A
#
# COMPACT_ATOMS: atom_id res chain seq x y z
N MET A 1 14.63 -28.78 51.87
CA MET A 1 13.79 -28.68 50.66
C MET A 1 14.40 -27.63 49.75
N VAL A 2 15.29 -28.05 48.84
CA VAL A 2 16.01 -27.15 47.93
C VAL A 2 15.07 -26.75 46.81
N GLY A 3 14.78 -25.44 46.71
CA GLY A 3 13.93 -24.89 45.66
C GLY A 3 14.63 -24.97 44.31
N MET A 4 14.04 -25.69 43.37
CA MET A 4 14.50 -25.71 41.97
C MET A 4 14.23 -24.33 41.33
N PRO A 5 15.22 -23.71 40.67
CA PRO A 5 14.95 -22.55 39.84
C PRO A 5 14.17 -23.02 38.60
N ARG A 6 12.93 -22.55 38.49
CA ARG A 6 12.16 -22.65 37.23
C ARG A 6 12.89 -21.85 36.17
N ALA A 7 13.53 -22.54 35.23
CA ALA A 7 14.02 -21.93 34.01
C ALA A 7 12.81 -21.49 33.17
N GLY A 8 12.41 -20.22 33.33
CA GLY A 8 11.50 -19.57 32.40
C GLY A 8 12.14 -19.57 31.02
N GLY A 9 11.63 -20.42 30.13
CA GLY A 9 12.11 -20.50 28.75
C GLY A 9 11.98 -19.13 28.09
N ARG A 10 13.11 -18.43 27.92
CA ARG A 10 13.20 -17.21 27.12
C ARG A 10 12.78 -17.57 25.69
N THR A 11 11.62 -17.10 25.29
CA THR A 11 11.11 -17.25 23.92
C THR A 11 12.14 -16.69 22.92
N ALA A 12 12.17 -17.20 21.69
CA ALA A 12 13.07 -16.71 20.64
C ALA A 12 12.99 -15.17 20.47
N SER A 13 11.79 -14.61 20.66
CA SER A 13 11.54 -13.16 20.69
C SER A 13 12.33 -12.41 21.79
N GLY A 14 12.47 -12.98 22.99
CA GLY A 14 13.24 -12.38 24.09
C GLY A 14 14.76 -12.50 23.92
N ARG A 15 15.23 -13.44 23.08
CA ARG A 15 16.65 -13.50 22.68
C ARG A 15 16.96 -12.46 21.61
N LEU A 16 16.11 -12.33 20.58
CA LEU A 16 16.28 -11.34 19.52
C LEU A 16 16.21 -9.89 20.04
N SER A 17 15.30 -9.60 20.96
CA SER A 17 15.22 -8.27 21.59
C SER A 17 16.50 -7.91 22.34
N SER A 18 17.08 -8.88 23.06
CA SER A 18 18.35 -8.73 23.78
C SER A 18 19.53 -8.49 22.84
N VAL A 19 19.57 -9.21 21.71
CA VAL A 19 20.60 -9.06 20.68
C VAL A 19 20.49 -7.71 19.98
N LEU A 20 19.28 -7.28 19.61
CA LEU A 20 19.06 -5.97 18.98
C LEU A 20 19.39 -4.80 19.93
N SER A 21 19.15 -4.95 21.24
CA SER A 21 19.53 -3.94 22.23
C SER A 21 21.04 -3.87 22.51
N SER A 22 21.80 -4.90 22.17
CA SER A 22 23.27 -4.94 22.31
C SER A 22 24.01 -4.83 20.97
N ALA A 23 23.31 -4.78 19.84
CA ALA A 23 23.91 -4.71 18.52
C ALA A 23 24.21 -3.26 18.15
N SER A 24 25.42 -3.01 17.67
CA SER A 24 25.76 -1.78 16.96
C SER A 24 25.50 -1.97 15.47
N TRP A 25 24.75 -1.03 14.88
CA TRP A 25 24.60 -0.96 13.43
C TRP A 25 25.82 -0.25 12.86
N LEU A 26 26.63 -0.99 12.11
CA LEU A 26 27.74 -0.42 11.36
C LEU A 26 27.28 -0.23 9.91
N ARG A 27 27.45 0.97 9.37
CA ARG A 27 27.27 1.21 7.94
C ARG A 27 28.42 0.50 7.23
N LEU A 28 28.09 -0.49 6.39
CA LEU A 28 29.09 -1.08 5.51
C LEU A 28 29.62 0.00 4.56
N SER A 29 30.95 0.12 4.48
CA SER A 29 31.60 0.92 3.46
C SER A 29 31.16 0.40 2.10
N GLN A 30 30.66 1.28 1.24
CA GLN A 30 30.35 0.88 -0.13
C GLN A 30 31.67 0.54 -0.83
N ALA A 31 31.68 -0.56 -1.58
CA ALA A 31 32.79 -0.86 -2.48
C ALA A 31 32.96 0.32 -3.46
N PRO A 32 34.19 0.65 -3.87
CA PRO A 32 34.40 1.66 -4.91
C PRO A 32 33.81 1.12 -6.22
N VAL A 33 32.69 1.71 -6.64
CA VAL A 33 32.00 1.39 -7.90
C VAL A 33 32.05 2.62 -8.79
N SER A 34 32.42 2.42 -10.05
CA SER A 34 32.46 3.47 -11.06
C SER A 34 31.07 4.10 -11.28
N ALA A 35 31.01 5.27 -11.89
CA ALA A 35 29.74 5.91 -12.20
C ALA A 35 28.91 5.07 -13.20
N GLU A 36 29.58 4.41 -14.15
CA GLU A 36 28.95 3.57 -15.17
C GLU A 36 28.35 2.30 -14.57
N GLU A 37 29.12 1.55 -13.77
CA GLU A 37 28.62 0.36 -13.07
C GLU A 37 27.43 0.69 -12.17
N ARG A 38 27.45 1.84 -11.49
CA ARG A 38 26.31 2.31 -10.68
C ARG A 38 25.09 2.60 -11.53
N ALA A 39 25.25 3.26 -12.68
CA ALA A 39 24.15 3.57 -13.58
C ALA A 39 23.53 2.31 -14.20
N ILE A 40 24.36 1.31 -14.57
CA ILE A 40 23.89 0.00 -15.05
C ILE A 40 23.06 -0.70 -13.97
N ALA A 41 23.60 -0.84 -12.76
CA ALA A 41 22.89 -1.47 -11.66
C ALA A 41 21.58 -0.76 -11.28
N GLU A 42 21.54 0.58 -11.40
CA GLU A 42 20.32 1.36 -11.16
C GLU A 42 19.27 1.13 -12.26
N VAL A 43 19.66 1.11 -13.54
CA VAL A 43 18.75 0.80 -14.64
C VAL A 43 18.19 -0.62 -14.51
N GLU A 44 19.03 -1.61 -14.25
CA GLU A 44 18.61 -3.00 -14.03
C GLU A 44 17.64 -3.10 -12.84
N SER A 45 17.96 -2.45 -11.71
CA SER A 45 17.07 -2.45 -10.55
C SER A 45 15.73 -1.77 -10.82
N LEU A 46 15.69 -0.73 -11.65
CA LEU A 46 14.45 -0.06 -12.02
C LEU A 46 13.60 -0.93 -12.95
N LEU A 47 14.20 -1.58 -13.94
CA LEU A 47 13.51 -2.49 -14.87
C LEU A 47 12.95 -3.71 -14.13
N ASP A 48 13.75 -4.36 -13.28
CA ASP A 48 13.31 -5.53 -12.49
C ASP A 48 12.15 -5.18 -11.54
N ARG A 49 12.23 -4.01 -10.88
CA ARG A 49 11.21 -3.62 -9.89
C ARG A 49 9.91 -3.11 -10.51
N TYR A 50 10.00 -2.33 -11.59
CA TYR A 50 8.84 -1.58 -12.11
C TYR A 50 8.39 -2.05 -13.50
N GLY A 51 9.23 -2.79 -14.23
CA GLY A 51 9.02 -3.19 -15.62
C GLY A 51 9.13 -2.05 -16.63
N VAL A 52 8.56 -0.88 -16.30
CA VAL A 52 8.60 0.34 -17.11
C VAL A 52 9.35 1.43 -16.35
N VAL A 53 10.40 1.95 -16.97
CA VAL A 53 11.21 3.05 -16.45
C VAL A 53 10.79 4.34 -17.12
N SER A 54 10.44 5.34 -16.32
CA SER A 54 10.13 6.70 -16.75
C SER A 54 10.80 7.72 -15.83
N ARG A 55 10.66 9.01 -16.16
CA ARG A 55 11.15 10.10 -15.32
C ARG A 55 10.58 10.04 -13.90
N ASP A 56 9.27 9.83 -13.76
CA ASP A 56 8.60 9.87 -12.45
C ASP A 56 8.92 8.65 -11.60
N VAL A 57 9.12 7.49 -12.23
CA VAL A 57 9.61 6.27 -11.57
C VAL A 57 11.04 6.48 -11.06
N ALA A 58 11.93 7.03 -11.89
CA ALA A 58 13.31 7.33 -11.48
C ALA A 58 13.38 8.35 -10.34
N LEU A 59 12.57 9.43 -10.39
CA LEU A 59 12.46 10.41 -9.31
C LEU A 59 11.91 9.78 -8.02
N SER A 60 10.95 8.86 -8.15
CA SER A 60 10.36 8.14 -7.02
C SER A 60 11.34 7.18 -6.34
N PHE A 61 12.32 6.65 -7.07
CA PHE A 61 13.36 5.78 -6.54
C PHE A 61 14.35 6.53 -5.62
N GLY A 62 14.47 7.85 -5.78
CA GLY A 62 15.32 8.71 -4.95
C GLY A 62 16.77 8.83 -5.45
N GLY A 63 17.05 8.38 -6.67
CA GLY A 63 18.32 8.60 -7.36
C GLY A 63 18.54 10.09 -7.66
N SER A 64 19.73 10.59 -7.37
CA SER A 64 20.11 11.98 -7.66
C SER A 64 20.13 12.23 -9.18
N GLY A 65 19.19 13.03 -9.68
CA GLY A 65 19.14 13.45 -11.10
C GLY A 65 18.03 12.80 -11.94
N GLY A 66 17.22 11.91 -11.37
CA GLY A 66 16.12 11.25 -12.10
C GLY A 66 16.62 10.42 -13.29
N LEU A 67 16.01 10.56 -14.46
CA LEU A 67 16.34 9.74 -15.63
C LEU A 67 17.61 10.19 -16.37
N VAL A 68 18.00 11.47 -16.25
CA VAL A 68 19.08 12.07 -17.05
C VAL A 68 20.42 11.32 -16.93
N PRO A 69 20.90 10.96 -15.71
CA PRO A 69 22.16 10.22 -15.54
C PRO A 69 22.12 8.80 -16.14
N LEU A 70 20.92 8.24 -16.31
CA LEU A 70 20.72 6.87 -16.78
C LEU A 70 20.57 6.80 -18.31
N MET A 71 20.35 7.93 -18.98
CA MET A 71 20.13 8.00 -20.42
C MET A 71 21.24 7.36 -21.28
N PRO A 72 22.55 7.49 -20.96
CA PRO A 72 23.58 6.83 -21.76
C PRO A 72 23.44 5.30 -21.78
N VAL A 73 23.12 4.70 -20.63
CA VAL A 73 22.89 3.26 -20.49
C VAL A 73 21.61 2.86 -21.22
N LEU A 74 20.50 3.57 -20.97
CA LEU A 74 19.21 3.29 -21.61
C LEU A 74 19.29 3.38 -23.14
N ARG A 75 19.96 4.40 -23.70
CA ARG A 75 20.18 4.52 -25.15
C ARG A 75 20.99 3.35 -25.68
N ARG A 76 22.05 2.93 -24.96
CA ARG A 76 22.86 1.80 -25.40
C ARG A 76 22.08 0.48 -25.39
N MET A 77 21.21 0.29 -24.40
CA MET A 77 20.31 -0.86 -24.33
C MET A 77 19.22 -0.81 -25.41
N GLU A 78 18.75 0.38 -25.79
CA GLU A 78 17.83 0.59 -26.91
C GLU A 78 18.50 0.23 -28.24
N ASP A 79 19.73 0.71 -28.47
CA ASP A 79 20.52 0.43 -29.68
C ASP A 79 20.77 -1.08 -29.88
N THR A 80 20.98 -1.84 -28.79
CA THR A 80 21.14 -3.29 -28.84
C THR A 80 19.83 -4.05 -28.89
N GLY A 81 18.69 -3.37 -28.76
CA GLY A 81 17.36 -3.95 -28.72
C GLY A 81 17.01 -4.69 -27.43
N ALA A 82 17.81 -4.51 -26.37
CA ALA A 82 17.54 -5.08 -25.04
C ALA A 82 16.28 -4.46 -24.40
N ILE A 83 16.05 -3.17 -24.67
CA ILE A 83 14.83 -2.46 -24.26
C ILE A 83 14.17 -1.79 -25.46
N LEU A 84 12.90 -1.45 -25.29
CA LEU A 84 12.11 -0.67 -26.22
C LEU A 84 11.77 0.67 -25.57
N ARG A 85 11.79 1.73 -26.38
CA ARG A 85 11.31 3.05 -26.00
C ARG A 85 9.92 3.31 -26.60
N GLY A 86 9.02 3.87 -25.81
CA GLY A 86 7.67 4.21 -26.27
C GLY A 86 6.81 4.83 -25.18
N GLU A 87 5.51 4.91 -25.46
CA GLU A 87 4.48 5.25 -24.49
C GLU A 87 3.73 3.96 -24.16
N PHE A 88 4.02 3.38 -22.98
CA PHE A 88 3.45 2.10 -22.57
C PHE A 88 2.36 2.27 -21.51
N VAL A 89 2.50 3.28 -20.65
CA VAL A 89 1.60 3.57 -19.53
C VAL A 89 1.15 5.03 -19.62
N GLU A 90 -0.16 5.25 -19.64
CA GLU A 90 -0.73 6.59 -19.62
C GLU A 90 -0.35 7.34 -18.32
N GLY A 91 -0.06 8.64 -18.43
CA GLY A 91 0.27 9.50 -17.29
C GLY A 91 1.72 9.43 -16.79
N LEU A 92 2.58 8.54 -17.32
CA LEU A 92 4.00 8.43 -16.91
C LEU A 92 4.99 9.19 -17.80
N GLY A 93 4.52 10.20 -18.54
CA GLY A 93 5.32 11.02 -19.44
C GLY A 93 5.76 10.29 -20.73
N PRO A 94 6.28 11.02 -21.74
CA PRO A 94 6.50 10.48 -23.09
C PRO A 94 7.78 9.64 -23.24
N ALA A 95 8.69 9.69 -22.27
CA ALA A 95 9.95 8.94 -22.31
C ALA A 95 9.86 7.75 -21.37
N GLN A 96 9.42 6.61 -21.90
CA GLN A 96 9.35 5.35 -21.16
C GLN A 96 10.19 4.28 -21.86
N PHE A 97 10.77 3.43 -21.04
CA PHE A 97 11.65 2.34 -21.45
C PHE A 97 11.21 1.05 -20.76
N ALA A 98 11.12 -0.03 -21.51
CA ALA A 98 10.73 -1.32 -20.97
C ALA A 98 11.41 -2.46 -21.74
N GLU A 99 11.65 -3.58 -21.07
CA GLU A 99 12.08 -4.80 -21.73
C GLU A 99 10.98 -5.36 -22.62
N ARG A 100 11.35 -6.08 -23.68
CA ARG A 100 10.40 -6.65 -24.64
C ARG A 100 9.36 -7.54 -23.96
N GLU A 101 9.79 -8.38 -23.02
CA GLU A 101 8.90 -9.27 -22.26
C GLU A 101 7.86 -8.46 -21.46
N THR A 102 8.27 -7.36 -20.83
CA THR A 102 7.34 -6.45 -20.13
C THR A 102 6.32 -5.87 -21.10
N VAL A 103 6.74 -5.41 -22.28
CA VAL A 103 5.82 -4.86 -23.30
C VAL A 103 4.83 -5.93 -23.77
N ASP A 104 5.29 -7.16 -24.01
CA ASP A 104 4.42 -8.25 -24.44
C ASP A 104 3.44 -8.66 -23.33
N ARG A 105 3.86 -8.62 -22.07
CA ARG A 105 2.98 -8.83 -20.92
C ARG A 105 1.92 -7.73 -20.79
N LEU A 106 2.29 -6.46 -21.01
CA LEU A 106 1.33 -5.35 -21.02
C LEU A 106 0.29 -5.52 -22.13
N ARG A 107 0.70 -5.94 -23.34
CA ARG A 107 -0.22 -6.24 -24.45
C ARG A 107 -1.16 -7.40 -24.09
N PHE A 108 -0.63 -8.46 -23.51
CA PHE A 108 -1.44 -9.61 -23.08
C PHE A 108 -2.49 -9.21 -22.05
N LEU A 109 -2.11 -8.40 -21.04
CA LEU A 109 -3.03 -7.89 -20.02
C LEU A 109 -4.10 -6.96 -20.61
N SER A 110 -3.73 -6.12 -21.59
CA SER A 110 -4.66 -5.24 -22.30
C SER A 110 -5.71 -6.02 -23.12
N GLN A 111 -5.30 -7.14 -23.72
CA GLN A 111 -6.20 -8.00 -24.53
C GLN A 111 -7.05 -8.95 -23.69
N ASN A 112 -6.61 -9.30 -22.47
CA ASN A 112 -7.29 -10.23 -21.57
C ASN A 112 -7.57 -9.58 -20.19
N PRO A 113 -8.39 -8.52 -20.13
CA PRO A 113 -8.70 -7.83 -18.87
C PRO A 113 -9.36 -8.76 -17.84
N VAL A 114 -9.98 -9.86 -18.29
CA VAL A 114 -10.65 -10.88 -17.46
C VAL A 114 -9.68 -11.64 -16.53
N GLY A 115 -8.36 -11.59 -16.79
CA GLY A 115 -7.32 -12.14 -15.90
C GLY A 115 -6.85 -11.18 -14.80
N ALA A 116 -7.12 -9.88 -14.94
CA ALA A 116 -7.06 -8.93 -13.83
C ALA A 116 -8.33 -9.15 -13.03
N SER A 117 -8.28 -10.08 -12.08
CA SER A 117 -9.35 -10.25 -11.10
C SER A 117 -9.79 -8.85 -10.62
N SER A 118 -11.09 -8.54 -10.66
CA SER A 118 -11.66 -7.36 -9.98
C SER A 118 -11.42 -7.36 -8.46
N ALA A 119 -10.52 -8.22 -7.99
CA ALA A 119 -9.93 -8.23 -6.68
C ALA A 119 -9.17 -6.93 -6.41
N CYS A 120 -9.55 -6.30 -5.31
CA CYS A 120 -8.79 -5.23 -4.72
C CYS A 120 -7.40 -5.69 -4.28
N VAL A 121 -6.40 -4.88 -4.58
CA VAL A 121 -5.03 -5.01 -4.07
C VAL A 121 -4.80 -3.97 -2.98
N VAL A 122 -4.25 -4.38 -1.84
CA VAL A 122 -3.91 -3.46 -0.74
C VAL A 122 -2.40 -3.28 -0.69
N LEU A 123 -1.93 -2.05 -0.86
CA LEU A 123 -0.52 -1.69 -0.77
C LEU A 123 -0.28 -0.76 0.42
N ASP A 124 0.84 -0.96 1.12
CA ASP A 124 1.34 0.07 2.05
C ASP A 124 1.82 1.26 1.21
N LEU A 125 1.52 2.47 1.65
CA LEU A 125 1.94 3.65 0.93
C LEU A 125 3.46 3.76 0.88
N LYS A 126 4.23 3.22 1.84
CA LYS A 126 5.70 3.17 1.79
C LYS A 126 6.25 2.05 0.90
N ASP A 127 5.39 1.17 0.37
CA ASP A 127 5.82 0.15 -0.57
C ASP A 127 6.37 0.82 -1.84
N PRO A 128 7.57 0.43 -2.32
CA PRO A 128 8.11 0.93 -3.59
C PRO A 128 7.15 0.76 -4.77
N ALA A 129 6.34 -0.30 -4.80
CA ALA A 129 5.37 -0.55 -5.87
C ALA A 129 4.19 0.45 -5.86
N CYS A 130 3.97 1.18 -4.76
CA CYS A 130 2.90 2.16 -4.66
C CYS A 130 3.34 3.53 -5.23
N LEU A 131 2.96 3.80 -6.49
CA LEU A 131 3.23 5.07 -7.18
C LEU A 131 2.18 6.18 -6.94
N VAL A 132 1.07 5.84 -6.26
CA VAL A 132 0.02 6.80 -5.89
C VAL A 132 0.58 7.89 -4.98
N GLY A 133 0.39 9.15 -5.36
CA GLY A 133 0.93 10.32 -4.68
C GLY A 133 2.44 10.56 -4.91
N ARG A 134 3.08 9.84 -5.85
CA ARG A 134 4.51 9.97 -6.21
C ARG A 134 4.80 10.08 -7.71
N GLY A 135 3.80 9.83 -8.53
CA GLY A 135 3.81 10.00 -9.98
C GLY A 135 2.38 9.97 -10.51
N LEU A 136 1.53 9.14 -9.88
CA LEU A 136 0.09 9.17 -10.09
C LEU A 136 -0.57 10.13 -9.09
N ALA A 137 -1.43 11.02 -9.58
CA ALA A 137 -2.21 11.91 -8.73
C ALA A 137 -3.23 11.13 -7.89
N TRP A 138 -3.60 11.69 -6.73
CA TRP A 138 -4.75 11.19 -6.00
C TRP A 138 -6.03 11.62 -6.72
N PRO A 139 -7.02 10.72 -6.90
CA PRO A 139 -8.33 11.12 -7.36
C PRO A 139 -9.03 12.01 -6.32
N GLU A 140 -10.09 12.70 -6.75
CA GLU A 140 -10.91 13.49 -5.85
C GLU A 140 -11.69 12.59 -4.88
N PRO A 141 -11.68 12.87 -3.57
CA PRO A 141 -12.48 12.12 -2.60
C PRO A 141 -13.97 12.17 -2.94
N VAL A 142 -14.61 11.00 -3.02
CA VAL A 142 -16.03 10.86 -3.31
C VAL A 142 -16.64 9.71 -2.50
N LEU A 143 -17.92 9.82 -2.20
CA LEU A 143 -18.70 8.78 -1.55
C LEU A 143 -19.86 8.33 -2.43
N PRO A 144 -20.33 7.09 -2.27
CA PRO A 144 -21.60 6.66 -2.85
C PRO A 144 -22.78 7.53 -2.44
N THR A 145 -23.73 7.68 -3.35
CA THR A 145 -24.98 8.41 -3.13
C THR A 145 -25.73 7.87 -1.91
N GLY A 146 -26.31 8.76 -1.11
CA GLY A 146 -27.01 8.41 0.13
C GLY A 146 -26.12 8.25 1.37
N ILE A 147 -24.80 8.44 1.26
CA ILE A 147 -23.90 8.54 2.41
C ILE A 147 -23.58 10.00 2.72
N GLY A 148 -24.00 10.50 3.88
CA GLY A 148 -23.63 11.83 4.37
C GLY A 148 -24.35 13.02 3.70
N GLU A 149 -25.43 12.78 2.95
CA GLU A 149 -26.24 13.82 2.29
C GLU A 149 -27.18 14.56 3.26
N ALA A 150 -27.38 14.06 4.49
CA ALA A 150 -28.40 14.54 5.43
C ALA A 150 -27.89 15.48 6.55
N GLY A 151 -26.68 16.05 6.46
CA GLY A 151 -26.08 16.85 7.55
C GLY A 151 -25.46 18.18 7.12
N PRO A 152 -25.40 19.20 8.00
CA PRO A 152 -24.88 20.52 7.65
C PRO A 152 -23.36 20.47 7.47
N GLN A 153 -22.91 21.01 6.33
CA GLN A 153 -21.53 21.34 5.95
C GLN A 153 -20.51 20.19 6.10
N ARG A 154 -20.22 19.56 4.95
CA ARG A 154 -18.98 18.79 4.72
C ARG A 154 -17.79 19.63 5.20
N LYS A 155 -17.24 19.33 6.39
CA LYS A 155 -15.84 19.64 6.63
C LYS A 155 -15.07 18.87 5.56
N GLU A 156 -14.37 19.58 4.67
CA GLU A 156 -13.42 18.98 3.74
C GLU A 156 -12.59 17.96 4.52
N ALA A 157 -12.88 16.68 4.28
CA ALA A 157 -12.32 15.60 5.06
C ALA A 157 -10.90 15.37 4.57
N GLY A 158 -9.96 16.07 5.21
CA GLY A 158 -8.55 15.73 5.20
C GLY A 158 -7.79 16.30 4.01
N GLY A 159 -6.70 17.01 4.31
CA GLY A 159 -5.67 17.29 3.32
C GLY A 159 -5.14 16.01 2.66
N ALA A 160 -4.36 16.17 1.61
CA ALA A 160 -3.84 15.07 0.80
C ALA A 160 -3.34 13.89 1.66
N PRO A 161 -3.64 12.63 1.28
CA PRO A 161 -3.27 11.45 2.04
C PRO A 161 -1.80 11.44 2.48
N LEU A 162 -1.58 11.26 3.78
CA LEU A 162 -0.24 11.28 4.35
C LEU A 162 0.46 9.94 4.13
N ARG A 163 1.63 9.98 3.47
CA ARG A 163 2.49 8.82 3.19
C ARG A 163 3.33 8.42 4.40
N ARG A 164 2.67 7.81 5.39
CA ARG A 164 3.28 7.28 6.63
C ARG A 164 3.35 5.75 6.60
N ARG A 165 4.30 5.18 7.36
CA ARG A 165 4.44 3.72 7.48
C ARG A 165 3.16 3.12 8.05
N GLY A 166 2.63 2.07 7.45
CA GLY A 166 1.40 1.45 7.89
C GLY A 166 0.15 2.14 7.35
N ALA A 167 0.24 3.28 6.66
CA ALA A 167 -0.88 3.79 5.86
C ALA A 167 -0.98 2.96 4.56
N SER A 168 -2.19 2.70 4.08
CA SER A 168 -2.42 1.83 2.93
C SER A 168 -3.36 2.47 1.94
N VAL A 169 -3.22 2.07 0.68
CA VAL A 169 -4.18 2.34 -0.40
C VAL A 169 -4.72 1.00 -0.90
N VAL A 170 -6.00 0.99 -1.23
CA VAL A 170 -6.66 -0.12 -1.90
C VAL A 170 -6.90 0.28 -3.35
N LEU A 171 -6.39 -0.53 -4.27
CA LEU A 171 -6.49 -0.35 -5.71
C LEU A 171 -7.45 -1.38 -6.29
N MET A 172 -8.27 -0.98 -7.25
CA MET A 172 -9.00 -1.88 -8.13
C MET A 172 -8.67 -1.49 -9.56
N GLU A 173 -8.20 -2.44 -10.36
CA GLU A 173 -7.79 -2.21 -11.76
C GLU A 173 -6.80 -1.04 -11.90
N GLY A 174 -5.87 -0.90 -10.94
CA GLY A 174 -4.88 0.17 -10.91
C GLY A 174 -5.37 1.52 -10.38
N THR A 175 -6.67 1.68 -10.14
CA THR A 175 -7.28 2.93 -9.66
C THR A 175 -7.44 2.93 -8.13
N PRO A 176 -7.05 4.00 -7.41
CA PRO A 176 -7.31 4.14 -5.97
C PRO A 176 -8.80 4.16 -5.65
N VAL A 177 -9.23 3.27 -4.76
CA VAL A 177 -10.63 3.16 -4.29
C VAL A 177 -10.77 3.64 -2.85
N LEU A 178 -9.79 3.30 -2.00
CA LEU A 178 -9.82 3.58 -0.57
C LEU A 178 -8.43 3.88 -0.04
N TYR A 179 -8.27 4.99 0.66
CA TYR A 179 -7.13 5.27 1.51
C TYR A 179 -7.46 4.97 2.97
N ALA A 180 -6.49 4.36 3.66
CA ALA A 180 -6.60 4.01 5.06
C ALA A 180 -5.32 4.41 5.82
N PRO A 181 -5.37 5.36 6.77
CA PRO A 181 -4.21 5.71 7.59
C PRO A 181 -3.81 4.53 8.49
N GLU A 182 -2.59 4.59 9.06
CA GLU A 182 -2.05 3.54 9.93
C GLU A 182 -2.97 3.15 11.11
N ASN A 183 -3.73 4.13 11.64
CA ASN A 183 -4.64 3.95 12.77
C ASN A 183 -6.09 3.62 12.35
N LEU A 184 -6.37 3.55 11.05
CA LEU A 184 -7.69 3.40 10.40
C LEU A 184 -8.79 4.38 10.86
N LYS A 185 -8.46 5.46 11.59
CA LYS A 185 -9.49 6.33 12.20
C LYS A 185 -10.37 7.05 11.18
N ALA A 186 -9.76 7.59 10.13
CA ALA A 186 -10.45 8.35 9.10
C ALA A 186 -10.11 7.74 7.74
N LEU A 187 -11.05 6.98 7.19
CA LEU A 187 -10.92 6.41 5.86
C LEU A 187 -11.33 7.44 4.80
N ILE A 188 -10.71 7.38 3.62
CA ILE A 188 -11.07 8.23 2.48
C ILE A 188 -11.38 7.32 1.28
N SER A 189 -12.61 7.34 0.82
CA SER A 189 -13.09 6.71 -0.40
C SER A 189 -12.94 7.65 -1.59
N TYR A 190 -12.70 7.05 -2.74
CA TYR A 190 -12.55 7.69 -4.04
C TYR A 190 -13.47 7.05 -5.09
N THR A 191 -14.52 6.35 -4.67
CA THR A 191 -15.48 5.72 -5.58
C THR A 191 -16.91 6.10 -5.25
N PRO A 192 -17.75 6.41 -6.25
CA PRO A 192 -19.18 6.57 -6.05
C PRO A 192 -19.92 5.22 -5.98
N GLU A 193 -19.26 4.11 -6.32
CA GLU A 193 -19.90 2.80 -6.43
C GLU A 193 -19.90 2.03 -5.09
N PRO A 194 -21.06 1.72 -4.48
CA PRO A 194 -21.15 1.03 -3.20
C PRO A 194 -20.47 -0.35 -3.18
N GLU A 195 -20.58 -1.10 -4.26
CA GLU A 195 -20.05 -2.46 -4.40
C GLU A 195 -18.52 -2.44 -4.41
N MET A 196 -17.94 -1.49 -5.14
CA MET A 196 -16.50 -1.28 -5.22
C MET A 196 -15.91 -0.87 -3.87
N LEU A 197 -16.59 0.04 -3.16
CA LEU A 197 -16.18 0.43 -1.81
C LEU A 197 -16.27 -0.74 -0.82
N THR A 198 -17.32 -1.55 -0.89
CA THR A 198 -17.49 -2.74 -0.04
C THR A 198 -16.38 -3.77 -0.30
N CYS A 199 -16.04 -4.01 -1.57
CA CYS A 199 -14.93 -4.87 -1.97
C CYS A 199 -13.59 -4.36 -1.41
N ALA A 200 -13.33 -3.06 -1.53
CA ALA A 200 -12.11 -2.43 -1.02
C ALA A 200 -11.98 -2.52 0.50
N LEU A 201 -13.08 -2.29 1.23
CA LEU A 201 -13.11 -2.43 2.68
C LEU A 201 -12.83 -3.87 3.12
N ARG A 202 -13.40 -4.88 2.44
CA ARG A 202 -13.13 -6.30 2.72
C ARG A 202 -11.66 -6.65 2.48
N ALA A 203 -11.08 -6.19 1.37
CA ALA A 203 -9.67 -6.41 1.08
C ALA A 203 -8.76 -5.77 2.14
N LEU A 204 -9.09 -4.55 2.58
CA LEU A 204 -8.40 -3.87 3.68
C LEU A 204 -8.46 -4.69 4.98
N VAL A 205 -9.64 -5.20 5.35
CA VAL A 205 -9.83 -6.04 6.55
C VAL A 205 -8.93 -7.27 6.49
N VAL A 206 -8.95 -8.01 5.38
CA VAL A 206 -8.13 -9.21 5.18
C VAL A 206 -6.64 -8.87 5.25
N ALA A 207 -6.19 -7.80 4.58
CA ALA A 207 -4.81 -7.37 4.60
C ALA A 207 -4.33 -7.01 6.02
N ARG A 208 -5.17 -6.29 6.79
CA ARG A 208 -4.86 -5.90 8.18
C ARG A 208 -4.83 -7.08 9.13
N GLN A 209 -5.78 -8.01 9.02
CA GLN A 209 -5.77 -9.23 9.82
C GLN A 209 -4.51 -10.06 9.56
N ARG A 210 -4.10 -10.20 8.29
CA ARG A 210 -2.85 -10.88 7.93
C ARG A 210 -1.61 -10.16 8.48
N ALA A 211 -1.57 -8.83 8.41
CA ALA A 211 -0.46 -8.06 8.98
C ALA A 211 -0.35 -8.24 10.50
N LEU A 212 -1.46 -8.11 11.22
CA LEU A 212 -1.52 -8.32 12.67
C LEU A 212 -1.11 -9.74 13.07
N ALA A 213 -1.53 -10.76 12.30
CA ALA A 213 -1.13 -12.15 12.54
C ALA A 213 0.39 -12.36 12.39
N ARG A 214 1.04 -11.70 11.41
CA ARG A 214 2.49 -11.76 11.20
C ARG A 214 3.28 -11.03 12.29
N GLU A 215 2.75 -9.92 12.79
CA GLU A 215 3.41 -9.13 13.83
C GLU A 215 3.41 -9.82 15.21
N GLY A 216 2.69 -10.94 15.37
CA GLY A 216 2.56 -11.64 16.65
C GLY A 216 1.97 -10.74 17.73
N ALA A 217 1.25 -9.69 17.32
CA ALA A 217 0.75 -8.66 18.22
C ALA A 217 -0.24 -9.29 19.20
N SER A 218 0.02 -9.12 20.49
CA SER A 218 -0.94 -9.50 21.52
C SER A 218 -2.24 -8.72 21.29
N LEU A 219 -3.36 -9.43 21.28
CA LEU A 219 -4.72 -9.00 20.91
C LEU A 219 -5.22 -7.68 21.54
N GLY A 220 -4.51 -7.13 22.53
CA GLY A 220 -4.87 -5.90 23.26
C GLY A 220 -4.20 -4.59 22.82
N ARG A 221 -3.14 -4.59 22.00
CA ARG A 221 -2.37 -3.34 21.72
C ARG A 221 -2.87 -2.50 20.54
N HIS A 222 -3.66 -3.06 19.64
CA HIS A 222 -4.16 -2.34 18.46
C HIS A 222 -5.70 -2.40 18.41
N ARG A 223 -6.35 -1.63 19.29
CA ARG A 223 -7.79 -1.34 19.14
C ARG A 223 -7.95 -0.37 17.98
N THR A 224 -7.99 -0.92 16.77
CA THR A 224 -8.11 -0.14 15.54
C THR A 224 -9.60 0.10 15.25
N VAL A 225 -10.02 1.35 15.45
CA VAL A 225 -11.42 1.78 15.31
C VAL A 225 -11.50 2.82 14.19
N VAL A 226 -12.39 2.55 13.25
CA VAL A 226 -12.80 3.51 12.22
C VAL A 226 -13.80 4.47 12.86
N GLU A 227 -13.45 5.74 12.90
CA GLU A 227 -14.27 6.82 13.48
C GLU A 227 -15.05 7.56 12.37
N SER A 228 -14.51 7.61 11.14
CA SER A 228 -15.15 8.28 10.01
C SER A 228 -14.76 7.73 8.64
N LEU A 229 -15.61 7.99 7.65
CA LEU A 229 -15.41 7.76 6.23
C LEU A 229 -15.73 9.07 5.46
N ASN A 230 -14.73 9.68 4.83
CA ASN A 230 -14.79 11.00 4.19
C ASN A 230 -15.47 12.06 5.10
N GLY A 231 -15.16 12.01 6.41
CA GLY A 231 -15.72 12.93 7.42
C GLY A 231 -17.11 12.56 7.93
N VAL A 232 -17.81 11.60 7.31
CA VAL A 232 -19.09 11.06 7.82
C VAL A 232 -18.78 10.11 8.97
N SER A 233 -19.47 10.26 10.10
CA SER A 233 -19.25 9.43 11.29
C SER A 233 -19.48 7.95 10.99
N ALA A 234 -18.60 7.09 11.49
CA ALA A 234 -18.79 5.64 11.42
C ALA A 234 -20.00 5.13 12.23
N LEU A 235 -20.60 5.98 13.08
CA LEU A 235 -21.85 5.71 13.79
C LEU A 235 -23.10 6.06 12.96
N ASP A 236 -22.95 6.75 11.84
CA ASP A 236 -24.03 6.93 10.87
C ASP A 236 -24.57 5.57 10.43
N ARG A 237 -25.90 5.46 10.24
CA ARG A 237 -26.54 4.18 9.95
C ARG A 237 -26.06 3.58 8.63
N THR A 238 -25.84 4.40 7.61
CA THR A 238 -25.42 3.92 6.29
C THR A 238 -23.95 3.49 6.33
N VAL A 239 -23.07 4.31 6.93
CA VAL A 239 -21.64 3.98 7.08
C VAL A 239 -21.41 2.77 7.98
N SER A 240 -22.10 2.69 9.12
CA SER A 240 -21.98 1.56 10.05
C SER A 240 -22.44 0.24 9.42
N ASN A 241 -23.51 0.25 8.63
CA ASN A 241 -23.97 -0.93 7.89
C ASN A 241 -22.95 -1.38 6.84
N LEU A 242 -22.40 -0.45 6.06
CA LEU A 242 -21.36 -0.71 5.08
C LEU A 242 -20.11 -1.35 5.73
N LEU A 243 -19.61 -0.76 6.82
CA LEU A 243 -18.47 -1.28 7.56
C LEU A 243 -18.78 -2.66 8.18
N ARG A 244 -20.00 -2.88 8.67
CA ARG A 244 -20.42 -4.19 9.18
C ARG A 244 -20.39 -5.28 8.09
N GLN A 245 -20.86 -4.97 6.89
CA GLN A 245 -20.81 -5.88 5.73
C GLN A 245 -19.38 -6.23 5.29
N ALA A 246 -18.42 -5.38 5.62
CA ALA A 246 -16.99 -5.63 5.39
C ALA A 246 -16.30 -6.39 6.54
N GLY A 247 -16.98 -6.63 7.66
CA GLY A 247 -16.45 -7.40 8.80
C GLY A 247 -16.02 -6.56 10.01
N PHE A 248 -16.36 -5.27 10.05
CA PHE A 248 -16.17 -4.45 11.25
C PHE A 248 -17.29 -4.69 12.28
N VAL A 249 -16.98 -4.46 13.55
CA VAL A 249 -17.90 -4.66 14.68
C VAL A 249 -18.16 -3.32 15.37
N SER A 250 -19.37 -3.12 15.89
CA SER A 250 -19.73 -1.90 16.63
C SER A 250 -18.77 -1.63 17.80
N ASP A 251 -18.40 -0.37 17.98
CA ASP A 251 -17.61 0.14 19.09
C ASP A 251 -18.19 1.51 19.53
N PRO A 252 -18.15 1.90 20.82
CA PRO A 252 -18.70 3.20 21.24
C PRO A 252 -18.11 4.41 20.51
N ARG A 253 -16.89 4.28 19.96
CA ARG A 253 -16.22 5.34 19.20
C ARG A 253 -16.41 5.23 17.68
N GLY A 254 -17.06 4.17 17.18
CA GLY A 254 -17.22 3.92 15.75
C GLY A 254 -17.30 2.44 15.41
N MET A 255 -16.48 1.98 14.46
CA MET A 255 -16.48 0.60 13.97
C MET A 255 -15.10 -0.03 14.09
N ARG A 256 -14.96 -1.06 14.92
CA ARG A 256 -13.69 -1.72 15.23
C ARG A 256 -13.40 -2.86 14.27
N LEU A 257 -12.14 -3.01 13.88
CA LEU A 257 -11.65 -4.19 13.18
C LEU A 257 -11.70 -5.41 14.12
N ALA A 258 -12.43 -6.46 13.75
CA ALA A 258 -12.40 -7.72 14.49
C ALA A 258 -11.04 -8.41 14.28
N VAL A 259 -10.33 -8.69 15.38
CA VAL A 259 -9.08 -9.45 15.39
C VAL A 259 -9.34 -10.75 16.14
N GLY A 260 -9.41 -11.88 15.42
CA GLY A 260 -9.56 -13.22 16.00
C GLY A 260 -10.02 -14.26 14.98
N PRO A 261 -9.70 -15.56 15.17
CA PRO A 261 -10.16 -16.66 14.31
C PRO A 261 -11.67 -16.95 14.44
N TYR A 262 -12.36 -16.31 15.38
CA TYR A 262 -13.80 -16.38 15.58
C TYR A 262 -14.44 -15.04 15.23
N GLY A 263 -14.52 -14.75 13.94
CA GLY A 263 -15.45 -13.74 13.43
C GLY A 263 -16.87 -14.28 13.55
N ALA A 264 -17.74 -13.51 14.21
CA ALA A 264 -19.16 -13.79 14.47
C ALA A 264 -19.47 -14.78 15.61
N SER A 265 -19.43 -14.30 16.85
CA SER A 265 -20.51 -14.64 17.79
C SER A 265 -21.47 -13.46 17.83
N SER A 266 -22.68 -13.67 17.32
CA SER A 266 -23.78 -12.73 17.43
C SER A 266 -24.06 -12.46 18.91
N SER A 267 -24.03 -11.20 19.34
CA SER A 267 -24.81 -10.79 20.51
C SER A 267 -26.24 -10.58 20.04
N ARG A 268 -27.15 -11.38 20.62
CA ARG A 268 -28.60 -11.15 20.59
C ARG A 268 -28.95 -9.79 21.18
#